data_AF-A0A2N1XQS1-F1
#
_entry.id   AF-A0A2N1XQS1-F1
#
_cell.length_a   1.000
_cell.length_b   1.000
_cell.length_c   1.000
_cell.angle_alpha   90.00
_cell.angle_beta   90.00
_cell.angle_gamma   90.00
#
_symmetry.space_group_name_H-M   'P 1'
#
loop_
_entity.id
_entity.type
_entity.pdbx_description
1 polymer ?
#
loop_
_entity_poly.entity_id
_entity_poly.type
_entity_poly.pdbx_seq_one_letter_code
_entity_poly.pdbx_strand_id
1 'polypeptide(L)'
;MAQLFFSLRGVPEDEAEDIRQLLTENAIDYYQTPPGNWGISMPAIWLADDGQWERARILLDQYQKNRASSQRALYQQLKKQGQAPTFFKSIRKNPGRFIFYIAGILLILYVSVKLLYELGL
;
A
#
# COMPACT_ATOMS: atom_id res chain seq x y z
N MET A 1 -21.23 -3.23 -20.80
CA MET A 1 -19.97 -4.03 -20.97
C MET A 1 -19.30 -4.06 -19.60
N ALA A 2 -18.56 -5.11 -19.24
CA ALA A 2 -17.92 -5.11 -17.91
C ALA A 2 -16.87 -4.01 -17.82
N GLN A 3 -17.02 -3.07 -16.88
CA GLN A 3 -16.10 -1.95 -16.68
C GLN A 3 -15.24 -2.17 -15.43
N LEU A 4 -13.97 -1.76 -15.51
CA LEU A 4 -13.07 -1.76 -14.35
C LEU A 4 -13.58 -0.77 -13.32
N PHE A 5 -13.94 -1.26 -12.13
CA PHE A 5 -14.47 -0.43 -11.06
C PHE A 5 -13.41 -0.13 -10.00
N PHE A 6 -12.68 -1.16 -9.56
CA PHE A 6 -11.70 -1.00 -8.50
C PHE A 6 -10.51 -1.96 -8.67
N SER A 7 -9.29 -1.44 -8.64
CA SER A 7 -8.07 -2.25 -8.70
C SER A 7 -7.72 -2.76 -7.31
N LEU A 8 -7.51 -4.07 -7.16
CA LEU A 8 -7.10 -4.71 -5.92
C LEU A 8 -5.57 -4.77 -5.75
N ARG A 9 -4.82 -4.27 -6.73
CA ARG A 9 -3.34 -4.26 -6.65
C ARG A 9 -2.88 -3.33 -5.52
N GLY A 10 -2.23 -3.91 -4.52
CA GLY A 10 -1.68 -3.16 -3.37
C GLY A 10 -2.75 -2.74 -2.35
N VAL A 11 -3.97 -3.23 -2.49
CA VAL A 11 -5.07 -2.96 -1.55
C VAL A 11 -5.00 -3.98 -0.42
N PRO A 12 -5.04 -3.55 0.86
CA PRO A 12 -5.19 -4.44 2.00
C PRO A 12 -6.44 -5.31 1.90
N GLU A 13 -6.39 -6.57 2.35
CA GLU A 13 -7.54 -7.49 2.22
C GLU A 13 -8.77 -7.02 2.99
N ASP A 14 -8.61 -6.30 4.11
CA ASP A 14 -9.71 -5.69 4.84
C ASP A 14 -10.46 -4.65 4.01
N GLU A 15 -9.72 -3.83 3.24
CA GLU A 15 -10.33 -2.84 2.34
C GLU A 15 -10.98 -3.51 1.12
N ALA A 16 -10.37 -4.57 0.59
CA ALA A 16 -10.96 -5.35 -0.49
C ALA A 16 -12.30 -5.97 -0.04
N GLU A 17 -12.37 -6.51 1.17
CA GLU A 17 -13.57 -7.08 1.74
C GLU A 17 -14.64 -6.02 2.03
N ASP A 18 -14.27 -4.87 2.59
CA ASP A 18 -15.18 -3.73 2.78
C ASP A 18 -15.86 -3.33 1.46
N ILE A 19 -15.12 -3.30 0.35
CA ILE A 19 -15.65 -2.95 -0.97
C ILE A 19 -16.56 -4.06 -1.51
N ARG A 20 -16.22 -5.33 -1.33
CA ARG A 20 -17.12 -6.46 -1.69
C ARG A 20 -18.44 -6.37 -0.91
N GLN A 21 -18.36 -6.10 0.38
CA GLN A 21 -19.52 -5.94 1.25
C GLN A 21 -20.36 -4.73 0.82
N LEU A 22 -19.74 -3.58 0.56
CA LEU A 22 -20.40 -2.36 0.09
C LEU A 22 -21.23 -2.59 -1.19
N LEU A 23 -20.67 -3.33 -2.14
CA LEU A 23 -21.36 -3.68 -3.39
C LEU A 23 -22.50 -4.67 -3.13
N THR A 24 -22.26 -5.70 -2.31
CA THR A 24 -23.26 -6.72 -1.97
C THR A 24 -24.47 -6.13 -1.23
N GLU A 25 -24.23 -5.28 -0.23
CA GLU A 25 -25.28 -4.62 0.56
C GLU A 25 -26.16 -3.69 -0.28
N ASN A 26 -25.60 -3.13 -1.36
CA ASN A 26 -26.32 -2.25 -2.26
C ASN A 26 -26.94 -2.97 -3.47
N ALA A 27 -26.89 -4.30 -3.49
CA ALA A 27 -27.35 -5.16 -4.57
C ALA A 27 -26.73 -4.78 -5.93
N ILE A 28 -25.42 -4.55 -5.93
CA ILE A 28 -24.64 -4.21 -7.13
C ILE A 28 -23.89 -5.46 -7.58
N ASP A 29 -24.18 -5.92 -8.80
CA ASP A 29 -23.55 -7.12 -9.35
C ASP A 29 -22.10 -6.81 -9.77
N TYR A 30 -21.17 -7.64 -9.28
CA TYR A 30 -19.75 -7.48 -9.57
C TYR A 30 -19.06 -8.81 -9.86
N TYR A 31 -17.97 -8.72 -10.60
CA TYR A 31 -17.05 -9.82 -10.87
C TYR A 31 -15.67 -9.47 -10.34
N GLN A 32 -14.91 -10.46 -9.90
CA GLN A 32 -13.55 -10.26 -9.42
C GLN A 32 -12.56 -11.08 -10.24
N THR A 33 -11.45 -10.46 -10.62
CA THR A 33 -10.27 -11.18 -11.08
C THR A 33 -9.36 -11.45 -9.88
N PRO A 34 -9.07 -12.72 -9.56
CA PRO A 34 -8.17 -13.05 -8.46
C PRO A 34 -6.71 -12.67 -8.80
N PRO A 35 -5.87 -12.45 -7.77
CA PRO A 35 -4.44 -12.28 -7.99
C PRO A 35 -3.84 -13.59 -8.51
N GLY A 36 -3.02 -13.49 -9.54
CA GLY A 36 -2.23 -14.60 -10.07
C GLY A 36 -0.94 -14.77 -9.31
N ASN A 37 -0.43 -16.00 -9.27
CA ASN A 37 0.73 -16.41 -8.47
C ASN A 37 2.04 -15.67 -8.79
N TRP A 38 2.13 -15.03 -9.95
CA TRP A 38 3.35 -14.38 -10.45
C TRP A 38 3.35 -12.86 -10.32
N GLY A 39 2.30 -12.26 -9.75
CA GLY A 39 2.19 -10.80 -9.58
C GLY A 39 1.92 -10.01 -10.88
N ILE A 40 1.85 -10.69 -12.04
CA ILE A 40 1.58 -10.08 -13.35
C ILE A 40 0.07 -9.85 -13.58
N SER A 41 -0.78 -10.59 -12.86
CA SER A 41 -2.23 -10.42 -12.93
C SER A 41 -2.66 -8.99 -12.57
N MET A 42 -3.80 -8.57 -13.12
CA MET A 42 -4.51 -7.36 -12.71
C MET A 42 -5.72 -7.76 -11.85
N PRO A 43 -5.54 -7.99 -10.54
CA PRO A 43 -6.66 -8.31 -9.67
C PRO A 43 -7.51 -7.05 -9.51
N ALA A 44 -8.81 -7.20 -9.75
CA ALA A 44 -9.73 -6.08 -9.81
C ALA A 44 -11.17 -6.54 -9.60
N ILE A 45 -12.01 -5.60 -9.19
CA ILE A 45 -13.47 -5.70 -9.18
C ILE A 45 -14.00 -4.99 -10.42
N TRP A 46 -14.92 -5.66 -11.11
CA TRP A 46 -15.54 -5.24 -12.36
C TRP A 46 -17.05 -5.16 -12.18
N LEU A 47 -17.69 -4.13 -12.73
CA LEU A 47 -19.14 -3.99 -12.72
C LEU A 47 -19.72 -4.41 -14.07
N ALA A 48 -20.84 -5.14 -14.02
CA ALA A 48 -21.47 -5.71 -15.21
C ALA A 48 -22.26 -4.66 -16.04
N ASP A 49 -22.93 -3.75 -15.33
CA ASP A 49 -23.94 -2.83 -15.86
C ASP A 49 -23.50 -1.36 -15.72
N ASP A 50 -23.60 -0.63 -16.81
CA ASP A 50 -23.25 0.79 -16.88
C ASP A 50 -24.26 1.64 -16.07
N GLY A 51 -25.50 1.17 -15.91
CA GLY A 51 -26.54 1.84 -15.11
C GLY A 51 -26.26 1.82 -13.60
N GLN A 52 -25.47 0.85 -13.12
CA GLN A 52 -25.10 0.73 -11.71
C GLN A 52 -23.78 1.45 -11.39
N TRP A 53 -23.02 1.82 -12.42
CA TRP A 53 -21.68 2.39 -12.27
C TRP A 53 -21.69 3.71 -11.49
N GLU A 54 -22.59 4.62 -11.83
CA GLU A 54 -22.68 5.92 -11.15
C GLU A 54 -23.05 5.76 -9.68
N ARG A 55 -24.00 4.87 -9.38
CA ARG A 55 -24.38 4.55 -7.99
C ARG A 55 -23.23 3.93 -7.21
N ALA A 56 -22.55 2.94 -7.79
CA ALA A 56 -21.39 2.29 -7.19
C ALA A 56 -20.27 3.30 -6.92
N ARG A 57 -20.05 4.24 -7.85
CA ARG A 57 -19.05 5.30 -7.75
C ARG A 57 -19.32 6.22 -6.57
N ILE A 58 -20.57 6.67 -6.41
CA ILE A 58 -20.97 7.54 -5.29
C ILE A 58 -20.74 6.83 -3.95
N LEU A 59 -21.10 5.55 -3.84
CA LEU A 59 -20.91 4.75 -2.63
C LEU A 59 -19.42 4.59 -2.29
N LEU A 60 -18.60 4.26 -3.29
CA LEU A 60 -17.15 4.13 -3.11
C LEU A 60 -16.51 5.45 -2.67
N ASP A 61 -16.89 6.57 -3.28
CA ASP A 61 -16.36 7.89 -2.93
C ASP A 61 -16.75 8.28 -1.49
N GLN A 62 -17.95 7.92 -1.03
CA GLN A 62 -18.37 8.10 0.36
C GLN A 62 -17.56 7.23 1.33
N TYR A 63 -17.40 5.94 1.00
CA TYR A 63 -16.58 5.01 1.78
C TYR A 63 -15.13 5.51 1.92
N GLN A 64 -14.49 5.90 0.81
CA GLN A 64 -13.11 6.38 0.84
C GLN A 64 -12.96 7.66 1.68
N LYS A 65 -13.92 8.59 1.61
CA LYS A 65 -13.92 9.80 2.47
C LYS A 65 -14.00 9.43 3.95
N ASN A 66 -14.86 8.47 4.31
CA ASN A 66 -15.02 8.01 5.68
C ASN A 66 -13.78 7.25 6.20
N ARG A 67 -13.16 6.42 5.35
CA ARG A 67 -11.91 5.71 5.69
C ARG A 67 -10.76 6.70 5.89
N ALA A 68 -10.63 7.69 5.00
CA ALA A 68 -9.59 8.71 5.11
C ALA A 68 -9.74 9.59 6.36
N SER A 69 -10.96 9.98 6.72
CA SER A 69 -11.20 10.76 7.95
C SER A 69 -10.87 9.96 9.21
N SER A 70 -11.27 8.68 9.24
CA SER A 70 -11.00 7.75 10.34
C SER A 70 -9.51 7.49 10.53
N GLN A 71 -8.77 7.22 9.45
CA GLN A 71 -7.33 7.03 9.51
C GLN A 71 -6.58 8.29 9.94
N ARG A 72 -7.02 9.47 9.49
CA ARG A 72 -6.47 10.75 9.96
C ARG A 72 -6.71 10.94 11.45
N ALA A 73 -7.89 10.63 11.96
CA ALA A 73 -8.20 10.70 13.38
C ALA A 73 -7.32 9.75 14.21
N LEU A 74 -7.18 8.50 13.76
CA LEU A 74 -6.30 7.50 14.38
C LEU A 74 -4.85 7.98 14.41
N TYR A 75 -4.35 8.52 13.30
CA TYR A 75 -3.00 9.08 13.23
C TYR A 75 -2.80 10.25 14.21
N GLN A 76 -3.77 11.16 14.31
CA GLN A 76 -3.72 12.27 15.28
C GLN A 76 -3.72 11.76 16.72
N GLN A 77 -4.50 10.72 17.02
CA GLN A 77 -4.51 10.08 18.34
C GLN A 77 -3.15 9.44 18.67
N LEU A 78 -2.57 8.67 17.74
CA LEU A 78 -1.24 8.07 17.90
C LEU A 78 -0.14 9.13 18.05
N LYS A 79 -0.26 10.26 17.34
CA LYS A 79 0.63 11.41 17.47
C LYS A 79 0.54 12.04 18.85
N LYS A 80 -0.67 12.26 19.38
CA LYS A 80 -0.89 12.77 20.74
C LYS A 80 -0.34 11.82 21.82
N GLN A 81 -0.39 10.51 21.57
CA GLN A 81 0.15 9.49 22.48
C GLN A 81 1.68 9.30 22.38
N GLY A 82 2.40 10.08 21.56
CA GLY A 82 3.86 9.92 21.38
C GLY A 82 4.25 8.59 20.72
N GLN A 83 3.29 7.90 20.10
CA GLN A 83 3.47 6.64 19.40
C GLN A 83 3.42 6.78 17.89
N ALA A 84 3.35 8.01 17.36
CA ALA A 84 3.54 8.23 15.94
C ALA A 84 4.80 7.48 15.47
N PRO A 85 4.72 6.68 14.40
CA PRO A 85 5.85 5.98 13.82
C PRO A 85 6.76 7.01 13.15
N THR A 86 7.37 7.87 13.94
CA THR A 86 8.44 8.75 13.48
C THR A 86 9.63 7.84 13.25
N PHE A 87 10.15 7.81 12.03
CA PHE A 87 11.30 7.00 11.57
C PHE A 87 12.45 6.92 12.61
N PHE A 88 12.64 7.95 13.43
CA PHE A 88 13.54 8.00 14.58
C PHE A 88 13.34 6.88 15.63
N LYS A 89 12.11 6.42 15.87
CA LYS A 89 11.81 5.35 16.84
C LYS A 89 12.26 3.98 16.32
N SER A 90 12.29 3.79 15.00
CA SER A 90 12.77 2.54 14.37
C SER A 90 14.31 2.45 14.41
N ILE A 91 15.01 3.59 14.23
CA ILE A 91 16.48 3.68 14.36
C ILE A 91 16.93 3.33 15.78
N ARG A 92 16.20 3.79 16.81
CA ARG A 92 16.50 3.48 18.21
C ARG A 92 16.19 2.04 18.61
N LYS A 93 15.30 1.35 17.89
CA LYS A 93 14.87 -0.03 18.22
C LYS A 93 15.89 -1.08 17.80
N ASN A 94 16.73 -0.83 16.78
CA ASN A 94 17.75 -1.77 16.29
C ASN A 94 19.03 -1.07 15.78
N PRO A 95 19.82 -0.41 16.64
CA PRO A 95 21.02 0.31 16.21
C PRO A 95 22.07 -0.60 15.53
N GLY A 96 22.13 -1.88 15.92
CA GLY A 96 23.08 -2.84 15.34
C GLY A 96 22.88 -3.12 13.84
N ARG A 97 21.62 -3.21 13.38
CA ARG A 97 21.35 -3.39 11.93
C ARG A 97 21.79 -2.18 11.12
N PHE A 98 21.58 -0.97 11.65
CA PHE A 98 21.98 0.26 10.99
C PHE A 98 23.51 0.38 10.88
N ILE A 99 24.24 0.05 11.95
CA ILE A 99 25.72 0.01 11.93
C ILE A 99 26.23 -1.03 10.93
N PHE A 100 25.60 -2.21 10.86
CA PHE A 100 25.98 -3.25 9.89
C PHE A 100 25.81 -2.79 8.44
N TYR A 101 24.70 -2.14 8.11
CA TYR A 101 24.49 -1.58 6.77
C TYR A 101 25.50 -0.47 6.45
N ILE A 102 25.79 0.44 7.38
CA ILE A 102 26.82 1.48 7.21
C ILE A 102 28.19 0.85 7.00
N ALA A 103 28.56 -0.16 7.80
CA ALA A 103 29.83 -0.86 7.66
C ALA A 103 29.94 -1.55 6.29
N GLY A 104 28.87 -2.20 5.81
CA GLY A 104 28.82 -2.79 4.47
C GLY A 104 28.98 -1.76 3.36
N ILE A 105 28.28 -0.62 3.44
CA ILE A 105 28.40 0.48 2.45
C ILE A 105 29.83 1.04 2.45
N LEU A 106 30.40 1.30 3.63
CA LEU A 106 31.77 1.81 3.75
C LEU A 106 32.80 0.81 3.25
N LEU A 107 32.60 -0.49 3.49
CA LEU A 107 33.49 -1.54 2.99
C LEU A 107 33.45 -1.61 1.47
N ILE A 108 32.26 -1.56 0.87
CA ILE A 108 32.11 -1.51 -0.60
C ILE A 108 32.78 -0.26 -1.15
N LEU A 109 32.50 0.92 -0.59
CA LEU A 109 33.13 2.17 -1.00
C LEU A 109 34.65 2.12 -0.85
N TYR A 110 35.16 1.58 0.25
CA TYR A 110 36.59 1.43 0.49
C TYR A 110 37.23 0.52 -0.55
N VAL A 111 36.63 -0.65 -0.82
CA VAL A 111 37.12 -1.57 -1.86
C VAL A 111 37.06 -0.92 -3.24
N SER A 112 35.97 -0.25 -3.58
CA SER A 112 35.81 0.44 -4.86
C SER A 112 36.85 1.56 -5.04
N VAL A 113 37.08 2.38 -4.01
CA VAL A 113 38.08 3.46 -4.04
C VAL A 113 39.50 2.87 -4.09
N LYS A 114 39.80 1.88 -3.25
CA LYS A 114 41.11 1.21 -3.24
C LYS A 114 41.42 0.57 -4.59
N LEU A 115 40.43 -0.11 -5.19
CA LEU A 115 40.55 -0.71 -6.51
C LEU A 115 40.81 0.35 -7.58
N LEU A 116 40.16 1.51 -7.50
CA LEU A 116 40.38 2.63 -8.41
C LEU A 116 41.81 3.17 -8.32
N TYR A 117 42.35 3.32 -7.10
CA TYR A 117 43.74 3.72 -6.86
C TYR A 117 44.75 2.66 -7.31
N GLU A 118 44.49 1.36 -7.09
CA GLU A 118 45.36 0.28 -7.56
C GLU A 118 45.34 0.13 -9.09
N LEU A 119 44.24 0.49 -9.76
CA LEU A 119 44.13 0.50 -11.22
C LEU A 119 44.74 1.75 -11.89
N GLY A 120 45.32 2.66 -11.11
CA GLY A 120 46.18 3.74 -11.62
C GLY A 120 45.45 4.89 -12.34
N LEU A 121 44.23 5.24 -11.90
CA LEU A 121 43.57 6.51 -12.25
C LEU A 121 43.92 7.62 -11.25
#